data_AF-A0A946FUZ6-F1
#
_entry.id   AF-A0A946FUZ6-F1
#
_cell.length_a   1.000
_cell.length_b   1.000
_cell.length_c   1.000
_cell.angle_alpha   90.00
_cell.angle_beta   90.00
_cell.angle_gamma   90.00
#
_symmetry.space_group_name_H-M   'P 1'
#
loop_
_entity.id
_entity.type
_entity.pdbx_description
1 polymer ?
#
loop_
_entity_poly.entity_id
_entity_poly.type
_entity_poly.pdbx_seq_one_letter_code
_entity_poly.pdbx_strand_id
1 'polypeptide(L)'
;MLTEQQLNDLIEAWPDENGVSKNPETYEAWKQTEKAIALRVIVQALGRERIDNLTDKQTRLLERAYGRLFERKHISEVTYLEILGQYEIVTEHMSPSWQEAAVRRHKTRN
;
A
#
# COMPACT_ATOMS: atom_id res chain seq x y z
N MET A 1 -11.78 -15.45 -7.41
CA MET A 1 -10.94 -16.59 -7.82
C MET A 1 -10.73 -16.49 -9.31
N LEU A 2 -9.50 -16.73 -9.78
CA LEU A 2 -9.19 -16.82 -11.21
C LEU A 2 -9.72 -18.15 -11.75
N THR A 3 -10.16 -18.16 -13.00
CA THR A 3 -10.40 -19.40 -13.75
C THR A 3 -9.07 -20.03 -14.16
N GLU A 4 -9.10 -21.31 -14.53
CA GLU A 4 -7.91 -22.03 -15.03
C GLU A 4 -7.29 -21.33 -16.24
N GLN A 5 -8.11 -20.86 -17.18
CA GLN A 5 -7.63 -20.11 -18.34
C GLN A 5 -6.94 -18.81 -17.92
N GLN A 6 -7.57 -18.03 -17.03
CA GLN A 6 -6.97 -16.79 -16.54
C GLN A 6 -5.68 -17.01 -15.75
N LEU A 7 -5.55 -18.15 -15.06
CA LEU A 7 -4.32 -18.53 -14.39
C LEU A 7 -3.21 -18.85 -15.40
N ASN A 8 -3.51 -19.61 -16.45
CA ASN A 8 -2.55 -19.92 -17.50
C ASN A 8 -2.09 -18.65 -18.25
N ASP A 9 -3.03 -17.76 -18.59
CA ASP A 9 -2.72 -16.48 -19.23
C ASP A 9 -1.80 -15.61 -18.33
N LEU A 10 -2.04 -15.61 -17.01
CA LEU A 10 -1.21 -14.87 -16.06
C LEU A 10 0.18 -15.51 -15.90
N ILE A 11 0.29 -16.83 -15.92
CA ILE A 11 1.58 -17.55 -15.89
C ILE A 11 2.39 -17.21 -17.14
N GLU A 12 1.77 -17.18 -18.32
CA GLU A 12 2.44 -16.78 -19.56
C GLU A 12 2.85 -15.30 -19.55
N ALA A 13 2.02 -14.45 -18.94
CA ALA A 13 2.30 -13.04 -18.73
C ALA A 13 3.33 -12.79 -17.61
N TRP A 14 3.76 -13.80 -16.85
CA TRP A 14 4.70 -13.59 -15.76
C TRP A 14 6.04 -13.08 -16.29
N PRO A 15 6.63 -12.04 -15.69
CA PRO A 15 7.92 -11.53 -16.12
C PRO A 15 9.02 -12.58 -15.96
N ASP A 16 9.95 -12.61 -16.89
CA ASP A 16 11.16 -13.44 -16.81
C ASP A 16 12.15 -12.92 -15.76
N GLU A 17 13.33 -13.56 -15.68
CA GLU A 17 14.41 -13.17 -14.77
C GLU A 17 14.94 -11.74 -14.99
N ASN A 18 14.69 -11.15 -16.16
CA ASN A 18 15.06 -9.77 -16.50
C ASN A 18 13.89 -8.79 -16.28
N GLY A 19 12.75 -9.26 -15.77
CA GLY A 19 11.56 -8.46 -15.55
C GLY A 19 10.70 -8.25 -16.80
N VAL A 20 10.98 -8.95 -17.90
CA VAL A 20 10.28 -8.76 -19.18
C VAL A 20 9.13 -9.75 -19.29
N SER A 21 7.91 -9.23 -19.46
CA SER A 21 6.71 -10.03 -19.67
C SER A 21 6.44 -10.24 -21.16
N LYS A 22 6.03 -11.45 -21.55
CA LYS A 22 5.54 -11.75 -22.91
C LYS A 22 4.16 -11.17 -23.20
N ASN A 23 3.40 -10.85 -22.16
CA ASN A 23 2.10 -10.18 -22.23
C ASN A 23 2.01 -9.11 -21.13
N PRO A 24 2.67 -7.95 -21.33
CA PRO A 24 2.75 -6.90 -20.32
C PRO A 24 1.36 -6.37 -19.89
N GLU A 25 0.40 -6.33 -20.81
CA GLU A 25 -0.96 -5.84 -20.51
C GLU A 25 -1.64 -6.69 -19.44
N THR A 26 -1.55 -8.02 -19.56
CA THR A 26 -2.14 -8.96 -18.60
C THR A 26 -1.46 -8.85 -17.24
N TYR A 27 -0.12 -8.74 -17.22
CA TYR A 27 0.63 -8.56 -15.98
C TYR A 27 0.35 -7.21 -15.30
N GLU A 28 0.27 -6.12 -16.06
CA GLU A 28 -0.10 -4.80 -15.52
C GLU A 28 -1.52 -4.78 -14.98
N ALA A 29 -2.48 -5.38 -15.70
CA ALA A 29 -3.87 -5.50 -15.25
C ALA A 29 -3.98 -6.27 -13.93
N TRP A 30 -3.21 -7.35 -13.77
CA TRP A 30 -3.11 -8.09 -12.52
C TRP A 30 -2.54 -7.22 -11.38
N LYS A 31 -1.43 -6.51 -11.62
CA LYS A 31 -0.85 -5.60 -10.61
C LYS A 31 -1.82 -4.50 -10.17
N GLN A 32 -2.60 -3.93 -11.10
CA GLN A 32 -3.63 -2.94 -10.75
C GLN A 32 -4.74 -3.55 -9.90
N THR A 33 -5.12 -4.80 -10.18
CA THR A 33 -6.12 -5.54 -9.40
C THR A 33 -5.62 -5.77 -7.97
N GLU A 34 -4.38 -6.26 -7.81
CA GLU A 34 -3.75 -6.44 -6.50
C GLU A 34 -3.69 -5.13 -5.70
N LYS A 35 -3.29 -4.03 -6.37
CA LYS A 35 -3.26 -2.70 -5.75
C LYS A 35 -4.65 -2.24 -5.31
N ALA A 36 -5.68 -2.47 -6.11
CA ALA A 36 -7.05 -2.12 -5.76
C ALA A 36 -7.57 -2.92 -4.55
N ILE A 37 -7.23 -4.21 -4.48
CA ILE A 37 -7.57 -5.07 -3.33
C ILE A 37 -6.85 -4.56 -2.07
N ALA A 38 -5.55 -4.27 -2.17
CA ALA A 38 -4.76 -3.73 -1.06
C ALA A 38 -5.35 -2.41 -0.52
N LEU A 39 -5.69 -1.48 -1.41
CA LEU A 39 -6.34 -0.22 -1.04
C LEU A 39 -7.68 -0.46 -0.34
N ARG A 40 -8.49 -1.39 -0.83
CA ARG A 40 -9.76 -1.76 -0.21
C ARG A 40 -9.57 -2.28 1.21
N VAL A 41 -8.59 -3.18 1.43
CA VAL A 41 -8.27 -3.73 2.76
C VAL A 41 -7.82 -2.62 3.70
N ILE A 42 -6.96 -1.71 3.26
CA ILE A 42 -6.50 -0.57 4.06
C ILE A 42 -7.66 0.34 4.46
N VAL A 43 -8.54 0.68 3.51
CA VAL A 43 -9.73 1.51 3.78
C VAL A 43 -10.67 0.82 4.77
N GLN A 44 -10.86 -0.49 4.65
CA GLN A 44 -11.68 -1.25 5.59
C GLN A 44 -11.09 -1.29 7.01
N ALA A 45 -9.76 -1.44 7.13
CA ALA A 45 -9.09 -1.51 8.42
C ALA A 45 -9.04 -0.15 9.13
N LEU A 46 -8.73 0.92 8.41
CA LEU A 46 -8.51 2.25 9.00
C LEU A 46 -9.78 3.10 9.07
N GLY A 47 -10.69 2.94 8.10
CA GLY A 47 -11.76 3.88 7.85
C GLY A 47 -11.29 5.14 7.12
N ARG A 48 -12.25 5.86 6.51
CA ARG A 48 -11.96 7.08 5.73
C ARG A 48 -11.37 8.21 6.58
N GLU A 49 -11.90 8.42 7.78
CA GLU A 49 -11.46 9.51 8.67
C GLU A 49 -9.96 9.45 8.98
N ARG A 50 -9.44 8.26 9.31
CA ARG A 50 -8.01 8.09 9.61
C ARG A 50 -7.13 8.36 8.40
N ILE A 51 -7.60 7.99 7.21
CA ILE A 51 -6.89 8.19 5.94
C ILE A 51 -6.89 9.66 5.56
N ASP A 52 -8.04 10.32 5.64
CA ASP A 52 -8.20 11.73 5.27
C ASP A 52 -7.41 12.67 6.18
N ASN A 53 -7.14 12.25 7.42
CA ASN A 53 -6.33 13.00 8.39
C ASN A 53 -4.81 12.77 8.28
N LEU A 54 -4.34 11.94 7.35
CA LEU A 54 -2.91 11.74 7.14
C LEU A 54 -2.27 12.98 6.51
N THR A 55 -1.12 13.38 7.04
CA THR A 55 -0.23 14.33 6.37
C THR A 55 0.51 13.67 5.21
N ASP A 56 0.96 14.45 4.21
CA ASP A 56 1.74 13.93 3.07
C ASP A 56 2.94 13.06 3.50
N LYS A 57 3.63 13.45 4.58
CA LYS A 57 4.77 12.70 5.09
C LYS A 57 4.34 11.37 5.71
N GLN A 58 3.28 11.36 6.51
CA GLN A 58 2.72 10.12 7.07
C GLN A 58 2.21 9.19 5.96
N THR A 59 1.54 9.74 4.94
CA THR A 59 1.10 8.99 3.75
C THR A 59 2.27 8.30 3.08
N ARG A 60 3.37 9.01 2.78
CA ARG A 60 4.57 8.42 2.16
C ARG A 60 5.25 7.36 3.04
N LEU A 61 5.25 7.56 4.36
CA LEU A 61 5.79 6.57 5.30
C LEU A 61 4.93 5.31 5.32
N LEU A 62 3.60 5.46 5.31
CA LEU A 62 2.65 4.35 5.28
C LEU A 62 2.66 3.60 3.95
N GLU A 63 2.75 4.29 2.81
CA GLU A 63 2.92 3.65 1.50
C GLU A 63 4.13 2.71 1.51
N ARG A 64 5.25 3.14 2.10
CA ARG A 64 6.46 2.30 2.24
C ARG A 64 6.28 1.16 3.23
N ALA A 65 5.60 1.41 4.35
CA ALA A 65 5.36 0.39 5.38
C ALA A 65 4.45 -0.72 4.85
N TYR A 66 3.35 -0.36 4.20
CA TYR A 66 2.42 -1.29 3.57
C TYR A 66 3.04 -1.98 2.35
N GLY A 67 3.84 -1.27 1.54
CA GLY A 67 4.61 -1.90 0.45
C GLY A 67 5.45 -3.07 0.95
N ARG A 68 6.24 -2.86 2.02
CA ARG A 68 7.02 -3.94 2.65
C ARG A 68 6.17 -5.05 3.26
N LEU A 69 4.97 -4.72 3.77
CA LEU A 69 4.05 -5.70 4.33
C LEU A 69 3.52 -6.63 3.23
N PHE A 70 3.10 -6.07 2.10
CA PHE A 70 2.57 -6.82 0.95
C PHE A 70 3.66 -7.53 0.14
N GLU A 71 4.91 -7.09 0.21
CA GLU A 71 6.05 -7.87 -0.31
C GLU A 71 6.30 -9.16 0.49
N ARG A 72 5.95 -9.17 1.78
CA ARG A 72 6.24 -10.30 2.69
C ARG A 72 5.08 -11.26 2.86
N LYS A 73 3.85 -10.80 2.62
CA LYS A 73 2.62 -11.55 2.85
C LYS A 73 1.66 -11.31 1.70
N HIS A 74 0.98 -12.38 1.28
CA HIS A 74 -0.11 -12.22 0.34
C HIS A 74 -1.22 -11.37 0.95
N ILE A 75 -1.92 -10.56 0.16
CA ILE A 75 -2.91 -9.60 0.67
C ILE A 75 -4.02 -10.26 1.50
N SER A 76 -4.37 -11.51 1.21
CA SER A 76 -5.36 -12.29 1.96
C SER A 76 -4.89 -12.72 3.35
N GLU A 77 -3.60 -12.68 3.62
CA GLU A 77 -2.98 -13.06 4.90
C GLU A 77 -2.71 -11.85 5.79
N VAL A 78 -2.81 -10.64 5.25
CA VAL A 78 -2.62 -9.41 6.00
C VAL A 78 -3.86 -9.11 6.82
N THR A 79 -3.68 -9.07 8.14
CA THR A 79 -4.78 -8.81 9.08
C THR A 79 -5.03 -7.31 9.25
N TYR A 80 -6.24 -6.95 9.68
CA TYR A 80 -6.57 -5.56 10.01
C TYR A 80 -5.71 -5.01 11.16
N LEU A 81 -5.32 -5.86 12.12
CA LEU A 81 -4.44 -5.48 13.22
C LEU A 81 -3.03 -5.12 12.73
N GLU A 82 -2.51 -5.82 11.73
CA GLU A 82 -1.21 -5.47 11.14
C GLU A 82 -1.27 -4.14 10.39
N ILE A 83 -2.37 -3.88 9.67
CA ILE A 83 -2.58 -2.59 9.02
C ILE A 83 -2.66 -1.47 10.07
N LEU A 84 -3.47 -1.66 11.10
CA LEU A 84 -3.62 -0.68 12.18
C LEU A 84 -2.30 -0.45 12.93
N GLY A 85 -1.55 -1.51 13.21
CA GLY A 85 -0.26 -1.38 13.88
C GLY A 85 0.76 -0.57 13.07
N GLN A 86 0.83 -0.75 11.75
CA GLN A 86 1.68 0.11 10.91
C GLN A 86 1.19 1.58 10.91
N TYR A 87 -0.12 1.79 10.90
CA TYR A 87 -0.71 3.12 11.04
C TYR A 87 -0.26 3.80 12.33
N GLU A 88 -0.46 3.15 13.48
CA GLU A 88 -0.10 3.67 14.81
C GLU A 88 1.40 3.94 14.93
N ILE A 89 2.26 3.04 14.43
CA ILE A 89 3.71 3.26 14.42
C ILE A 89 4.05 4.56 13.68
N VAL A 90 3.45 4.81 12.51
CA VAL A 90 3.75 6.02 11.74
C VAL A 90 3.16 7.27 12.40
N THR A 91 1.91 7.22 12.83
CA THR A 91 1.17 8.41 13.28
C THR A 91 1.42 8.77 14.73
N GLU A 92 1.87 7.84 15.57
CA GLU A 92 2.08 8.08 17.00
C GLU A 92 3.57 8.11 17.38
N HIS A 93 4.43 7.41 16.64
CA HIS A 93 5.84 7.26 17.03
C HIS A 93 6.84 7.85 16.04
N MET A 94 6.65 7.65 14.73
CA MET A 94 7.63 8.11 13.73
C MET A 94 7.40 9.54 13.25
N SER A 95 6.14 9.91 13.04
CA SER A 95 5.78 11.22 12.50
C SER A 95 4.47 11.72 13.13
N PRO A 96 4.45 12.01 14.45
CA PRO A 96 3.28 12.57 15.10
C PRO A 96 2.77 13.86 14.46
N SER A 97 1.44 14.03 14.43
CA SER A 97 0.77 15.19 13.81
C SER A 97 1.24 16.53 14.39
N TRP A 98 1.53 16.58 15.69
CA TRP A 98 2.03 17.79 16.35
C TRP A 98 3.43 18.20 15.87
N GLN A 99 4.31 17.23 15.55
CA GLN A 99 5.63 17.52 14.99
C GLN A 99 5.50 18.09 13.59
N GLU A 100 4.64 17.50 12.76
CA GLU A 100 4.40 17.99 11.40
C GLU A 100 3.81 19.41 11.40
N ALA A 101 2.87 19.69 12.32
CA ALA A 101 2.31 21.02 12.50
C ALA A 101 3.37 22.05 12.92
N ALA A 102 4.28 21.69 13.83
CA ALA A 102 5.37 22.56 14.27
C ALA A 102 6.34 22.90 13.13
N VAL A 103 6.75 21.90 12.34
CA VAL A 103 7.64 22.09 11.17
C VAL A 103 6.96 22.98 10.12
N ARG A 104 5.68 22.76 9.83
CA ARG A 104 4.93 23.58 8.87
C ARG A 104 4.89 25.05 9.31
N ARG A 105 4.60 25.32 10.59
CA ARG A 105 4.58 26.69 11.15
C ARG A 105 5.95 27.39 11.07
N HIS A 106 7.05 26.66 11.24
CA HIS A 106 8.39 27.22 11.11
C HIS A 106 8.70 27.61 9.66
N LYS A 107 8.35 26.76 8.69
CA LYS A 107 8.56 27.05 7.25
C LYS A 107 7.77 28.24 6.73
N THR A 108 6.62 28.57 7.31
CA THR A 108 5.81 29.73 6.90
C THR A 108 6.31 31.05 7.51
N ARG A 109 7.21 30.99 8.50
CA ARG A 109 7.76 32.16 9.20
C ARG A 109 9.10 32.66 8.65
N ASN A 110 9.78 31.86 7.86
CA ASN A 110 11.01 32.23 7.12
C ASN A 110 10.68 32.42 5.65
#